data_AF-A0A967N3S2-F1
#
_entry.id   AF-A0A967N3S2-F1
#
_cell.length_a   1.000
_cell.length_b   1.000
_cell.length_c   1.000
_cell.angle_alpha   90.00
_cell.angle_beta   90.00
_cell.angle_gamma   90.00
#
_symmetry.space_group_name_H-M   'P 1'
#
loop_
_entity.id
_entity.type
_entity.pdbx_description
1 polymer ?
#
loop_
_entity_poly.entity_id
_entity_poly.type
_entity_poly.pdbx_seq_one_letter_code
_entity_poly.pdbx_strand_id
1 'polypeptide(L)' 'FTAGATDAFYVRAGYEAGEGGLNQGAAVGVGVRYERFDLDLAKSLARSSLTGDSQPVHLTLALLLD' A
#
# COMPACT_ATOMS: atom_id res chain seq x y z
N PHE A 1 12.49 13.30 -22.79
CA PHE A 1 12.49 12.80 -21.40
C PHE A 1 11.15 12.11 -21.17
N THR A 2 11.13 10.78 -21.13
CA THR A 2 9.92 10.02 -20.78
C THR A 2 9.77 10.09 -19.26
N ALA A 3 8.66 10.65 -18.79
CA ALA A 3 8.27 10.56 -17.39
C ALA A 3 7.44 9.29 -17.26
N GLY A 4 7.96 8.24 -16.60
CA GLY A 4 7.10 7.10 -16.25
C GLY A 4 7.76 5.76 -15.94
N ALA A 5 8.95 5.46 -16.48
CA ALA A 5 9.53 4.11 -16.42
C ALA A 5 10.94 4.10 -15.80
N THR A 6 11.09 4.64 -14.59
CA THR A 6 12.34 4.49 -13.83
C THR A 6 12.16 3.35 -12.83
N ASP A 7 13.02 2.35 -12.94
CA ASP A 7 13.12 1.28 -11.96
C ASP A 7 13.32 1.89 -10.57
N ALA A 8 12.54 1.44 -9.60
CA ALA A 8 12.50 2.06 -8.29
C ALA A 8 12.11 1.07 -7.20
N PHE A 9 12.74 1.21 -6.04
CA PHE A 9 12.20 0.73 -4.77
C PHE A 9 11.60 1.91 -4.03
N TYR A 10 10.41 1.73 -3.47
CA TYR A 10 9.73 2.79 -2.75
C TYR A 10 9.00 2.26 -1.52
N VAL A 11 8.78 3.16 -0.55
CA VAL A 11 7.98 2.91 0.64
C VAL A 11 6.76 3.83 0.59
N ARG A 12 5.61 3.32 1.01
CA ARG A 12 4.35 4.06 1.11
C ARG A 12 3.88 4.03 2.56
N ALA A 13 3.33 5.15 3.00
CA ALA A 13 2.62 5.23 4.27
C ALA A 13 1.35 6.04 4.05
N GLY A 14 0.27 5.66 4.72
CA GLY A 14 -1.03 6.31 4.59
C GLY A 14 -1.80 6.27 5.91
N TYR A 15 -2.77 7.16 6.03
CA TYR A 15 -3.73 7.13 7.11
C TYR A 15 -5.14 7.36 6.55
N GLU A 16 -6.11 6.71 7.16
CA GLU A 16 -7.53 6.87 6.89
C GLU A 16 -8.20 7.43 8.15
N ALA A 17 -8.81 8.59 8.01
CA ALA A 17 -9.60 9.21 9.07
C ALA A 17 -11.04 8.67 8.98
N GLY A 18 -11.42 7.84 9.95
CA GLY A 18 -12.79 7.33 10.04
C GLY A 18 -13.79 8.38 10.54
N GLU A 19 -15.04 8.26 10.10
CA GLU A 19 -16.13 9.15 10.49
C GLU A 19 -16.43 9.02 11.99
N GLY A 20 -16.49 10.15 12.71
CA GLY A 20 -16.75 10.17 14.14
C GLY A 20 -15.62 9.61 15.03
N GLY A 21 -14.40 9.43 14.51
CA GLY A 21 -13.26 8.92 15.26
C GLY A 21 -13.24 7.40 15.49
N LEU A 22 -14.26 6.70 14.97
CA LEU A 22 -14.31 5.24 14.89
C LEU A 22 -13.62 4.80 13.60
N ASN A 23 -12.84 3.72 13.64
CA ASN A 23 -12.10 3.15 12.49
C ASN A 23 -10.98 4.04 11.91
N GLN A 24 -10.18 4.69 12.75
CA GLN A 24 -8.92 5.28 12.30
C GLN A 24 -7.91 4.17 11.96
N GLY A 25 -7.33 4.24 10.77
CA GLY A 25 -6.34 3.27 10.29
C GLY A 25 -5.09 3.94 9.80
N ALA A 26 -3.92 3.46 10.20
CA ALA A 26 -2.67 3.75 9.49
C ALA A 26 -2.34 2.55 8.60
N ALA A 27 -1.57 2.75 7.54
CA ALA A 27 -1.09 1.68 6.67
C ALA A 27 0.34 1.97 6.21
N VAL A 28 1.09 0.90 5.98
CA VAL A 28 2.45 0.97 5.41
C VAL A 28 2.58 -0.05 4.29
N GLY A 29 3.39 0.28 3.29
CA GLY A 29 3.66 -0.60 2.17
C GLY A 29 5.05 -0.39 1.59
N VAL A 30 5.51 -1.39 0.85
CA VAL A 30 6.75 -1.38 0.10
C VAL A 30 6.46 -1.84 -1.31
N GLY A 31 7.15 -1.27 -2.29
CA GLY A 31 6.99 -1.70 -3.67
C GLY A 31 8.25 -1.57 -4.49
N VAL A 32 8.23 -2.29 -5.59
CA VAL A 32 9.26 -2.28 -6.60
C VAL A 32 8.62 -2.08 -7.97
N ARG A 33 9.20 -1.17 -8.74
CA ARG A 33 8.90 -1.01 -10.15
C ARG A 33 10.10 -1.45 -10.96
N TYR A 34 9.84 -2.26 -11.97
CA TYR A 34 10.84 -2.69 -12.93
C TYR A 34 10.21 -2.65 -14.32
N GLU A 35 10.77 -1.85 -15.23
CA GLU A 35 10.21 -1.64 -16.57
C GLU A 35 8.74 -1.19 -16.50
N ARG A 36 7.82 -2.01 -16.99
CA ARG A 36 6.37 -1.79 -16.98
C ARG A 36 5.65 -2.50 -15.83
N PHE A 37 6.35 -3.30 -15.04
CA PHE A 37 5.78 -4.06 -13.95
C PHE A 37 5.89 -3.28 -12.63
N ASP A 38 4.79 -3.26 -11.87
CA ASP A 38 4.75 -2.70 -10.52
C ASP A 38 4.23 -3.78 -9.56
N LEU A 39 4.97 -4.00 -8.48
CA LEU A 39 4.68 -4.95 -7.41
C LEU A 39 4.68 -4.20 -6.08
N ASP A 40 3.57 -4.29 -5.35
CA ASP A 40 3.42 -3.64 -4.04
C ASP A 40 2.88 -4.62 -2.99
N LEU A 41 3.46 -4.55 -1.79
CA LEU A 41 3.00 -5.22 -0.59
C LEU A 41 2.64 -4.17 0.46
N ALA A 42 1.38 -4.18 0.92
CA ALA A 42 0.89 -3.25 1.92
C ALA A 42 0.21 -3.97 3.09
N LYS A 43 0.30 -3.39 4.28
CA LYS A 43 -0.39 -3.87 5.48
C LYS A 43 -1.01 -2.70 6.21
N SER A 44 -2.26 -2.87 6.62
CA SER A 44 -2.88 -1.96 7.57
C SER A 44 -2.21 -2.12 8.95
N LEU A 45 -2.20 -1.03 9.69
CA LEU A 45 -1.78 -0.91 11.07
C LEU A 45 -2.97 -0.49 11.94
N ALA A 46 -4.20 -0.55 11.41
CA ALA A 46 -5.38 -0.14 12.17
C ALA A 46 -5.42 -0.92 13.49
N ARG A 47 -5.63 -0.19 14.58
CA ARG A 47 -5.54 -0.73 15.93
C ARG A 47 -6.66 -1.77 16.08
N SER A 48 -6.27 -3.04 15.96
CA SER A 48 -7.03 -4.27 16.16
C SER A 48 -8.50 -4.02 16.54
N SER A 49 -9.43 -4.26 15.61
CA SER A 49 -10.81 -4.51 16.01
C SER A 49 -10.76 -5.55 17.13
N LEU A 50 -11.62 -5.42 18.14
CA LEU A 50 -11.65 -6.16 19.42
C LEU A 50 -11.45 -7.70 19.35
N THR A 51 -11.38 -8.29 18.16
CA THR A 51 -11.24 -9.71 17.82
C THR A 51 -9.79 -10.21 17.71
N GLY A 52 -8.76 -9.36 17.73
CA GLY A 52 -7.36 -9.80 17.77
C GLY A 52 -6.87 -10.48 16.48
N ASP A 53 -7.59 -10.30 15.38
CA ASP A 53 -7.29 -10.99 14.12
C ASP A 53 -6.13 -10.31 13.38
N SER A 54 -5.24 -11.10 12.77
CA SER A 54 -4.10 -10.54 12.03
C SER A 54 -4.60 -9.84 10.77
N GLN A 55 -4.28 -8.56 10.61
CA GLN A 55 -4.63 -7.85 9.38
C GLN A 55 -3.93 -8.48 8.16
N PRO A 56 -4.66 -8.66 7.04
CA PRO A 56 -4.10 -9.25 5.84
C PRO A 56 -3.01 -8.36 5.25
N VAL A 57 -2.04 -9.00 4.58
CA VAL A 57 -1.10 -8.31 3.69
C VAL A 57 -1.74 -8.27 2.31
N HIS A 58 -1.82 -7.08 1.73
CA HIS A 58 -2.33 -6.83 0.39
C HIS A 58 -1.19 -6.89 -0.62
N LEU A 59 -1.37 -7.67 -1.68
CA LEU A 59 -0.47 -7.76 -2.82
C LEU A 59 -1.12 -7.07 -4.02
N THR A 60 -0.42 -6.12 -4.63
CA THR A 60 -0.83 -5.49 -5.89
C THR A 60 0.16 -5.84 -7.00
N LEU A 61 -0.38 -6.25 -8.15
CA LEU A 61 0.37 -6.54 -9.37
C LEU A 61 -0.21 -5.64 -10.47
N ALA A 62 0.62 -4.79 -11.07
CA ALA A 62 0.20 -3.91 -12.15
C ALA A 62 1.17 -3.98 -13.34
N LEU A 63 0.62 -3.75 -14.52
CA LEU A 63 1.35 -3.57 -15.78
C LEU A 63 0.95 -2.21 -16.34
N LEU A 64 1.91 -1.30 -16.52
CA LEU A 64 1.67 -0.02 -17.17
C LEU A 64 1.54 -0.24 -18.69
N LEU A 65 0.45 0.29 -19.25
CA LEU A 65 0.18 0.32 -20.69
C LEU A 65 0.41 1.75 -21.19
N ASP A 66 1.02 1.87 -22.37
CA ASP A 66 1.29 3.13 -23.07
C ASP A 66 0.06 3.67 -23.81
#